data_AF-A0A2V5I7I5-F1
#
_entry.id   AF-A0A2V5I7I5-F1
#
_cell.length_a   1.000
_cell.length_b   1.000
_cell.length_c   1.000
_cell.angle_alpha   90.00
_cell.angle_beta   90.00
_cell.angle_gamma   90.00
#
_symmetry.space_group_name_H-M   'P 1'
#
loop_
_entity.id
_entity.type
_entity.pdbx_description
1 polymer ?
#
loop_
_entity_poly.entity_id
_entity_poly.type
_entity_poly.pdbx_seq_one_letter_code
_entity_poly.pdbx_strand_id
1 'polypeptide(L)'
;MKQEAASSPSLLLYLIKPQLLSLVSLALLISNLLFYLRIQHLELAVSNQGFTGIHTYGERWRPFHTYTQYSEVNQSESDAAWRRFTTTGFVAIPHHQAAEAGLPLAEDFPDDPSKGVYVLDGFHQLHCVIYLRDTIKDLMAGGTLDPQSDTDSERLVHINHCYDALRQAIQCRADDTPLYIPLRSKRTGDGQLRRCRDWNALTVWAERYSACWPTGHCG
;
A
#
# COMPACT_ATOMS: atom_id res chain seq x y z
N MET A 1 -56.84 -14.38 51.38
CA MET A 1 -55.92 -13.31 50.94
C MET A 1 -54.55 -13.58 51.54
N LYS A 2 -53.60 -14.12 50.76
CA LYS A 2 -52.19 -14.19 51.16
C LYS A 2 -51.54 -12.88 50.72
N GLN A 3 -50.94 -12.17 51.68
CA GLN A 3 -50.22 -10.92 51.43
C GLN A 3 -48.76 -11.31 51.17
N GLU A 4 -48.32 -11.25 49.91
CA GLU A 4 -46.91 -11.41 49.54
C GLU A 4 -46.11 -10.24 50.10
N ALA A 5 -45.16 -10.53 50.98
CA ALA A 5 -44.21 -9.55 51.48
C ALA A 5 -43.22 -9.21 50.35
N ALA A 6 -43.33 -8.01 49.79
CA ALA A 6 -42.35 -7.48 48.86
C ALA A 6 -41.01 -7.30 49.58
N SER A 7 -40.00 -8.11 49.24
CA SER A 7 -38.64 -7.96 49.74
C SER A 7 -38.10 -6.61 49.27
N SER A 8 -37.80 -5.70 50.20
CA SER A 8 -37.19 -4.41 49.89
C SER A 8 -35.82 -4.65 49.25
N PRO A 9 -35.51 -4.04 48.08
CA PRO A 9 -34.20 -4.20 47.45
C PRO A 9 -33.10 -3.74 48.41
N SER A 10 -32.05 -4.55 48.57
CA SER A 10 -31.00 -4.28 49.55
C SER A 10 -30.33 -2.93 49.25
N LEU A 11 -29.98 -2.19 50.30
CA LEU A 11 -29.25 -0.91 50.22
C LEU A 11 -27.97 -1.02 49.34
N LEU A 12 -27.39 -2.23 49.30
CA LEU A 12 -26.26 -2.61 48.48
C LEU A 12 -26.51 -2.39 46.97
N LEU A 13 -27.71 -2.71 46.47
CA LEU A 13 -28.10 -2.50 45.07
C LEU A 13 -28.14 -1.02 44.68
N TYR A 14 -28.47 -0.12 45.60
CA TYR A 14 -28.47 1.33 45.36
C TYR A 14 -27.07 1.94 45.35
N LEU A 15 -26.12 1.33 46.05
CA LEU A 15 -24.72 1.77 46.05
C LEU A 15 -23.93 1.22 44.85
N ILE A 16 -24.24 -0.01 44.40
CA ILE A 16 -23.56 -0.67 43.27
C ILE A 16 -23.97 -0.06 41.92
N LYS A 17 -25.25 0.31 41.73
CA LYS A 17 -25.76 0.88 40.47
C LYS A 17 -25.02 2.15 39.99
N PRO A 18 -24.83 3.21 40.78
CA PRO A 18 -24.14 4.42 40.33
C PRO A 18 -22.66 4.18 40.05
N GLN A 19 -22.02 3.29 40.82
CA GLN A 19 -20.62 2.88 40.59
C GLN A 19 -20.48 2.15 39.26
N LEU A 20 -21.39 1.20 38.97
CA LEU A 20 -21.42 0.49 37.70
C LEU A 20 -21.68 1.44 36.52
N LEU A 21 -22.63 2.38 36.65
CA LEU A 21 -22.89 3.41 35.63
C LEU A 21 -21.66 4.29 35.37
N SER A 22 -20.94 4.67 36.44
CA SER A 22 -19.72 5.48 36.34
C SER A 22 -18.60 4.71 35.62
N LEU A 23 -18.42 3.43 35.94
CA LEU A 23 -17.45 2.55 35.28
C LEU A 23 -17.77 2.34 33.80
N VAL A 24 -19.04 2.10 33.45
CA VAL A 24 -19.48 1.98 32.06
C VAL A 24 -19.26 3.28 31.29
N SER A 25 -19.58 4.42 31.90
CA SER A 25 -19.37 5.74 31.29
C SER A 25 -17.89 6.01 31.04
N LEU A 26 -17.02 5.69 32.00
CA LEU A 26 -15.57 5.81 31.85
C LEU A 26 -15.04 4.88 30.75
N ALA A 27 -15.50 3.63 30.70
CA ALA A 27 -15.11 2.69 29.65
C ALA A 27 -15.52 3.17 28.25
N LEU A 28 -16.73 3.74 28.11
CA LEU A 28 -17.18 4.34 26.86
C LEU A 28 -16.36 5.59 26.48
N LEU A 29 -16.01 6.43 27.44
CA LEU A 29 -15.14 7.59 27.19
C LEU A 29 -13.74 7.16 26.73
N ILE A 30 -13.14 6.16 27.37
CA ILE A 30 -11.85 5.60 26.95
C ILE A 30 -11.96 4.99 25.55
N SER A 31 -13.00 4.20 25.29
CA SER A 31 -13.23 3.60 23.96
C SER A 31 -13.38 4.66 22.86
N ASN A 32 -14.19 5.70 23.10
CA ASN A 32 -14.36 6.81 22.16
C ASN A 32 -13.06 7.60 21.97
N LEU A 33 -12.27 7.79 23.02
CA LEU A 33 -10.97 8.44 22.92
C LEU A 33 -10.00 7.62 22.06
N LEU A 34 -9.92 6.31 22.30
CA LEU A 34 -9.07 5.41 21.49
C LEU A 34 -9.52 5.38 20.02
N PHE A 35 -10.83 5.37 19.77
CA PHE A 35 -11.38 5.43 18.42
C PHE A 35 -11.07 6.76 17.73
N TYR A 36 -11.21 7.89 18.44
CA TYR A 36 -10.86 9.22 17.94
C TYR A 36 -9.37 9.31 17.59
N LEU A 37 -8.49 8.85 18.48
CA LEU A 37 -7.05 8.82 18.24
C LEU A 37 -6.71 7.95 17.01
N ARG A 38 -7.39 6.81 16.84
CA ARG A 38 -7.22 5.95 15.66
C ARG A 38 -7.67 6.63 14.37
N ILE A 39 -8.79 7.35 14.38
CA ILE A 39 -9.25 8.11 13.21
C ILE A 39 -8.24 9.21 12.85
N GLN A 40 -7.76 9.96 13.84
CA GLN A 40 -6.74 11.00 13.61
C GLN A 40 -5.46 10.42 13.00
N HIS A 41 -4.99 9.26 13.49
CA HIS A 41 -3.86 8.56 12.88
C HIS A 41 -4.11 8.17 11.42
N LEU A 42 -5.31 7.68 11.09
CA LEU A 42 -5.68 7.34 9.73
C LEU A 42 -5.76 8.57 8.82
N GLU A 43 -6.29 9.69 9.31
CA GLU A 43 -6.37 10.95 8.56
C GLU A 43 -4.97 11.47 8.19
N LEU A 44 -4.00 11.36 9.11
CA LEU A 44 -2.60 11.71 8.86
C LEU A 44 -1.98 10.81 7.78
N ALA A 45 -2.21 9.50 7.87
CA ALA A 45 -1.69 8.52 6.91
C ALA A 45 -2.31 8.67 5.49
N VAL A 46 -3.50 9.26 5.38
CA VAL A 46 -4.26 9.40 4.11
C VAL A 46 -4.09 10.80 3.49
N SER A 47 -3.19 11.65 4.01
CA SER A 47 -2.94 12.98 3.44
C SER A 47 -2.62 12.92 1.94
N ASN A 48 -3.39 13.67 1.13
CA ASN A 48 -3.19 13.76 -0.33
C ASN A 48 -1.86 14.42 -0.73
N GLN A 49 -1.15 15.05 0.22
CA GLN A 49 0.21 15.58 0.01
C GLN A 49 1.28 14.47 0.00
N GLY A 50 0.90 13.24 0.41
CA GLY A 50 1.74 12.05 0.50
C GLY A 50 2.97 12.17 1.41
N PHE A 51 3.54 11.03 1.77
CA PHE A 51 4.62 10.96 2.77
C PHE A 51 5.90 11.69 2.34
N THR A 52 6.29 11.56 1.07
CA THR A 52 7.59 12.07 0.58
C THR A 52 7.61 13.59 0.36
N GLY A 53 6.45 14.26 0.45
CA GLY A 53 6.28 15.67 0.12
C GLY A 53 6.41 16.01 -1.38
N ILE A 54 6.79 15.05 -2.23
CA ILE A 54 6.99 15.24 -3.68
C ILE A 54 5.69 15.67 -4.39
N HIS A 55 4.54 15.36 -3.80
CA HIS A 55 3.23 15.70 -4.35
C HIS A 55 2.99 17.21 -4.44
N THR A 56 3.68 18.02 -3.62
CA THR A 56 3.56 19.49 -3.66
C THR A 56 4.15 20.14 -4.91
N TYR A 57 5.07 19.46 -5.61
CA TYR A 57 5.79 20.02 -6.78
C TYR A 57 5.86 19.07 -7.99
N GLY A 58 5.29 17.87 -7.89
CA GLY A 58 5.57 16.74 -8.78
C GLY A 58 4.39 16.20 -9.60
N GLU A 59 3.27 16.91 -9.75
CA GLU A 59 2.23 16.45 -10.67
C GLU A 59 2.52 16.92 -12.10
N ARG A 60 2.39 16.02 -13.08
CA ARG A 60 2.53 16.33 -14.51
C ARG A 60 1.41 15.70 -15.32
N TRP A 61 0.88 16.47 -16.26
CA TRP A 61 0.02 15.94 -17.30
C TRP A 61 0.86 15.18 -18.31
N ARG A 62 0.52 13.91 -18.55
CA ARG A 62 1.21 13.05 -19.52
C ARG A 62 0.20 12.37 -20.44
N PRO A 63 0.45 12.29 -21.75
CA PRO A 63 -0.37 11.48 -22.63
C PRO A 63 -0.14 10.00 -22.32
N PHE A 64 -1.22 9.22 -22.23
CA PHE A 64 -1.14 7.76 -22.09
C PHE A 64 -1.25 7.12 -23.47
N HIS A 65 -0.29 6.27 -23.82
CA HIS A 65 -0.24 5.61 -25.12
C HIS A 65 -0.60 4.14 -25.01
N THR A 66 -1.38 3.62 -25.98
CA THR A 66 -1.72 2.19 -26.04
C THR A 66 -0.49 1.32 -26.24
N TYR A 67 0.48 1.80 -27.03
CA TYR A 67 1.73 1.10 -27.31
C TYR A 67 2.91 2.02 -27.04
N THR A 68 3.95 1.43 -26.45
CA THR A 68 5.23 2.10 -26.14
C THR A 68 6.35 1.08 -26.32
N GLN A 69 7.60 1.52 -26.18
CA GLN A 69 8.77 0.62 -26.20
C GLN A 69 8.65 -0.59 -25.25
N TYR A 70 7.86 -0.49 -24.18
CA TYR A 70 7.66 -1.56 -23.19
C TYR A 70 6.81 -2.72 -23.74
N SER A 71 6.02 -2.51 -24.79
CA SER A 71 5.15 -3.50 -25.43
C SER A 71 5.57 -3.88 -26.85
N GLU A 72 6.83 -3.62 -27.22
CA GLU A 72 7.37 -4.00 -28.52
C GLU A 72 7.31 -5.51 -28.76
N VAL A 73 6.98 -5.88 -30.00
CA VAL A 73 6.97 -7.28 -30.44
C VAL A 73 8.39 -7.85 -30.38
N ASN A 74 9.38 -7.02 -30.72
CA ASN A 74 10.79 -7.34 -30.52
C ASN A 74 11.12 -7.36 -29.02
N GLN A 75 11.22 -8.57 -28.46
CA GLN A 75 11.45 -8.76 -27.02
C GLN A 75 12.78 -8.16 -26.56
N SER A 76 13.81 -8.07 -27.40
CA SER A 76 15.08 -7.46 -27.01
C SER A 76 14.94 -5.96 -26.69
N GLU A 77 14.10 -5.24 -27.43
CA GLU A 77 13.82 -3.82 -27.18
C GLU A 77 12.92 -3.63 -25.95
N SER A 78 11.86 -4.44 -25.85
CA SER A 78 10.99 -4.46 -24.66
C SER A 78 11.80 -4.74 -23.39
N ASP A 79 12.63 -5.78 -23.39
CA ASP A 79 13.49 -6.15 -22.27
C ASP A 79 14.51 -5.06 -21.91
N ALA A 80 15.05 -4.34 -22.90
CA ALA A 80 15.92 -3.21 -22.65
C ALA A 80 15.17 -2.03 -22.00
N ALA A 81 13.90 -1.81 -22.34
CA ALA A 81 13.08 -0.77 -21.72
C ALA A 81 12.74 -1.13 -20.26
N TRP A 82 12.29 -2.36 -20.00
CA TRP A 82 11.92 -2.81 -18.64
C TRP A 82 13.10 -2.84 -17.66
N ARG A 83 14.30 -3.21 -18.12
CA ARG A 83 15.53 -3.22 -17.31
C ARG A 83 15.95 -1.84 -16.76
N ARG A 84 15.35 -0.76 -17.23
CA ARG A 84 15.64 0.61 -16.74
C ARG A 84 14.98 0.92 -15.40
N PHE A 85 14.04 0.09 -14.96
CA PHE A 85 13.37 0.31 -13.69
C PHE A 85 14.14 -0.34 -12.54
N THR A 86 14.46 0.46 -11.52
CA THR A 86 14.84 -0.05 -10.21
C THR A 86 13.57 -0.47 -9.48
N THR A 87 13.52 -1.69 -8.96
CA THR A 87 12.36 -2.23 -8.23
C THR A 87 12.57 -2.34 -6.74
N THR A 88 13.81 -2.21 -6.25
CA THR A 88 14.14 -2.43 -4.83
C THR A 88 13.25 -1.56 -3.95
N GLY A 89 13.10 -0.25 -4.20
CA GLY A 89 12.04 0.58 -3.60
C GLY A 89 11.94 0.62 -2.06
N PHE A 90 12.81 -0.11 -1.36
CA PHE A 90 12.92 -0.21 0.08
C PHE A 90 13.69 0.99 0.60
N VAL A 91 13.14 1.64 1.62
CA VAL A 91 13.63 2.88 2.19
C VAL A 91 13.69 2.80 3.71
N ALA A 92 14.69 3.43 4.30
CA ALA A 92 14.88 3.54 5.73
C ALA A 92 14.33 4.89 6.22
N ILE A 93 13.27 4.86 7.03
CA ILE A 93 12.57 6.04 7.52
C ILE A 93 12.71 6.12 9.04
N PRO A 94 13.13 7.26 9.63
CA PRO A 94 13.16 7.43 11.08
C PRO A 94 11.81 7.11 11.74
N HIS A 95 11.84 6.34 12.82
CA HIS A 95 10.63 5.88 13.50
C HIS A 95 9.70 7.02 13.94
N HIS A 96 10.28 8.13 14.42
CA HIS A 96 9.51 9.32 14.80
C HIS A 96 8.78 9.94 13.60
N GLN A 97 9.46 10.05 12.45
CA GLN A 97 8.88 10.60 11.22
C GLN A 97 7.78 9.70 10.67
N ALA A 98 7.97 8.38 10.72
CA ALA A 98 6.95 7.40 10.36
C ALA A 98 5.71 7.53 11.25
N ALA A 99 5.91 7.64 12.57
CA ALA A 99 4.82 7.80 13.54
C ALA A 99 4.05 9.13 13.36
N GLU A 100 4.75 10.24 13.13
CA GLU A 100 4.14 11.55 12.82
C GLU A 100 3.29 11.51 11.55
N ALA A 101 3.68 10.71 10.56
CA ALA A 101 2.91 10.48 9.35
C ALA A 101 1.82 9.39 9.49
N GLY A 102 1.61 8.85 10.68
CA GLY A 102 0.62 7.80 10.94
C GLY A 102 0.95 6.44 10.30
N LEU A 103 2.21 6.20 9.92
CA LEU A 103 2.64 4.91 9.41
C LEU A 103 2.77 3.89 10.57
N PRO A 104 2.43 2.61 10.32
CA PRO A 104 2.73 1.54 11.27
C PRO A 104 4.24 1.43 11.55
N LEU A 105 4.59 0.96 12.74
CA LEU A 105 5.97 0.62 13.07
C LEU A 105 6.47 -0.50 12.13
N ALA A 106 7.62 -0.28 11.50
CA ALA A 106 8.29 -1.26 10.66
C ALA A 106 9.44 -1.95 11.39
N GLU A 107 10.00 -2.99 10.77
CA GLU A 107 11.23 -3.63 11.22
C GLU A 107 12.40 -2.63 11.20
N ASP A 108 13.29 -2.74 12.20
CA ASP A 108 14.47 -1.89 12.32
C ASP A 108 15.39 -2.04 11.10
N PHE A 109 15.88 -0.91 10.60
CA PHE A 109 16.90 -0.89 9.57
C PHE A 109 18.25 -1.34 10.16
N PRO A 110 18.90 -2.39 9.62
CA PRO A 110 20.07 -3.01 10.26
C PRO A 110 21.22 -2.05 10.60
N ASP A 111 21.51 -1.08 9.73
CA ASP A 111 22.60 -0.10 9.95
C ASP A 111 22.21 1.03 10.92
N ASP A 112 20.92 1.27 11.15
CA ASP A 112 20.43 2.35 12.02
C ASP A 112 19.05 1.98 12.61
N PRO A 113 19.01 1.35 13.80
CA PRO A 113 17.78 0.92 14.46
C PRO A 113 16.84 2.07 14.86
N SER A 114 17.25 3.33 14.72
CA SER A 114 16.33 4.46 14.89
C SER A 114 15.37 4.65 13.70
N LYS A 115 15.57 3.87 12.64
CA LYS A 115 14.77 3.86 11.40
C LYS A 115 14.10 2.51 11.19
N GLY A 116 12.93 2.54 10.56
CA GLY A 116 12.23 1.36 10.06
C GLY A 116 12.38 1.19 8.55
N VAL A 117 12.32 -0.05 8.06
CA VAL A 117 12.35 -0.40 6.64
C VAL A 117 10.95 -0.44 6.06
N TYR A 118 10.69 0.39 5.04
CA TYR A 118 9.42 0.46 4.32
C TYR A 118 9.63 0.21 2.84
N VAL A 119 8.60 -0.25 2.12
CA VAL A 119 8.60 -0.31 0.66
C VAL A 119 7.65 0.75 0.09
N LEU A 120 8.12 1.50 -0.90
CA LEU A 120 7.27 2.47 -1.60
C LEU A 120 6.24 1.75 -2.47
N ASP A 121 4.95 2.05 -2.28
CA ASP A 121 3.83 1.41 -2.99
C ASP A 121 3.98 1.44 -4.52
N GLY A 122 4.41 2.57 -5.10
CA GLY A 122 4.65 2.67 -6.54
C GLY A 122 5.75 1.73 -7.05
N PHE A 123 6.82 1.52 -6.27
CA PHE A 123 7.87 0.56 -6.59
C PHE A 123 7.37 -0.88 -6.43
N HIS A 124 6.60 -1.15 -5.39
CA HIS A 124 6.01 -2.48 -5.17
C HIS A 124 5.04 -2.88 -6.29
N GLN A 125 4.19 -1.97 -6.76
CA GLN A 125 3.32 -2.20 -7.92
C GLN A 125 4.12 -2.47 -9.19
N LEU A 126 5.19 -1.71 -9.44
CA LEU A 126 6.03 -1.90 -10.61
C LEU A 126 6.80 -3.23 -10.56
N HIS A 127 7.30 -3.62 -9.39
CA HIS A 127 7.85 -4.95 -9.12
C HIS A 127 6.85 -6.04 -9.47
N CYS A 128 5.60 -5.92 -9.02
CA CYS A 128 4.54 -6.89 -9.36
C CYS A 128 4.34 -7.03 -10.87
N VAL A 129 4.31 -5.92 -11.61
CA VAL A 129 4.16 -5.94 -13.07
C VAL A 129 5.34 -6.63 -13.75
N ILE A 130 6.57 -6.32 -13.34
CA ILE A 130 7.78 -6.93 -13.88
C ILE A 130 7.84 -8.43 -13.56
N TYR A 131 7.53 -8.81 -12.31
CA TYR A 131 7.51 -10.20 -11.86
C TYR A 131 6.49 -11.04 -12.66
N LEU A 132 5.27 -10.52 -12.85
CA LEU A 132 4.25 -11.20 -13.66
C LEU A 132 4.67 -11.30 -15.12
N ARG A 133 5.24 -10.22 -15.68
CA ARG A 133 5.76 -10.21 -17.06
C ARG A 133 6.81 -11.29 -17.27
N ASP A 134 7.82 -11.35 -16.40
CA ASP A 134 8.94 -12.28 -16.55
C ASP A 134 8.48 -13.73 -16.33
N THR A 135 7.53 -13.95 -15.41
CA THR A 135 6.86 -15.24 -15.24
C THR A 135 6.13 -15.68 -16.51
N ILE A 136 5.31 -14.81 -17.11
CA ILE A 136 4.58 -15.12 -18.34
C ILE A 136 5.55 -15.43 -19.48
N LYS A 137 6.65 -14.67 -19.59
CA LYS A 137 7.69 -14.91 -20.59
C LYS A 137 8.36 -16.27 -20.43
N ASP A 138 8.70 -16.66 -19.20
CA ASP A 138 9.28 -17.97 -18.88
C ASP A 138 8.34 -19.11 -19.31
N LEU A 139 7.05 -19.00 -18.95
CA LEU A 139 6.02 -19.96 -19.36
C LEU A 139 5.87 -20.03 -20.89
N MET A 140 5.88 -18.89 -21.59
CA MET A 140 5.83 -18.84 -23.05
C MET A 140 7.07 -19.44 -23.73
N ALA A 141 8.21 -19.46 -23.05
CA ALA A 141 9.44 -20.10 -23.52
C ALA A 141 9.46 -21.62 -23.25
N GLY A 142 8.38 -22.18 -22.71
CA GLY A 142 8.26 -23.61 -22.39
C GLY A 142 8.57 -23.95 -20.94
N GLY A 143 8.76 -22.96 -20.08
CA GLY A 143 8.83 -23.15 -18.63
C GLY A 143 7.54 -23.75 -18.07
N THR A 144 7.65 -24.46 -16.96
CA THR A 144 6.51 -25.05 -16.24
C THR A 144 6.49 -24.56 -14.80
N LEU A 145 5.33 -24.58 -14.17
CA LEU A 145 5.17 -24.37 -12.73
C LEU A 145 4.64 -25.65 -12.12
N ASP A 146 5.46 -26.30 -11.30
CA ASP A 146 5.07 -27.48 -10.52
C ASP A 146 4.67 -27.07 -9.09
N PRO A 147 3.38 -27.13 -8.71
CA PRO A 147 2.97 -26.76 -7.35
C PRO A 147 3.53 -27.67 -6.26
N GLN A 148 4.11 -28.82 -6.60
CA GLN A 148 4.79 -29.73 -5.66
C GLN A 148 6.26 -29.35 -5.43
N SER A 149 6.85 -28.51 -6.29
CA SER A 149 8.18 -27.93 -6.10
C SER A 149 8.09 -26.75 -5.15
N ASP A 150 8.92 -26.71 -4.12
CA ASP A 150 8.96 -25.61 -3.15
C ASP A 150 9.16 -24.26 -3.86
N THR A 151 10.10 -24.21 -4.81
CA THR A 151 10.40 -22.98 -5.57
C THR A 151 9.21 -22.51 -6.41
N ASP A 152 8.54 -23.42 -7.11
CA ASP A 152 7.40 -23.04 -7.96
C ASP A 152 6.14 -22.75 -7.14
N SER A 153 5.98 -23.41 -5.99
CA SER A 153 4.94 -23.09 -5.00
C SER A 153 5.08 -21.65 -4.49
N GLU A 154 6.30 -21.24 -4.11
CA GLU A 154 6.58 -19.84 -3.73
C GLU A 154 6.29 -18.87 -4.89
N ARG A 155 6.67 -19.24 -6.12
CA ARG A 155 6.36 -18.42 -7.30
C ARG A 155 4.86 -18.23 -7.49
N LEU A 156 4.08 -19.30 -7.35
CA LEU A 156 2.62 -19.28 -7.47
C LEU A 156 1.97 -18.41 -6.39
N VAL A 157 2.44 -18.50 -5.14
CA VAL A 157 1.97 -17.62 -4.06
C VAL A 157 2.26 -16.15 -4.40
N HIS A 158 3.46 -15.85 -4.89
CA HIS A 158 3.85 -14.50 -5.28
C HIS A 158 3.02 -13.97 -6.45
N ILE A 159 2.72 -14.78 -7.48
CA ILE A 159 1.83 -14.42 -8.59
C ILE A 159 0.45 -13.99 -8.06
N ASN A 160 -0.14 -14.78 -7.16
CA ASN A 160 -1.46 -14.49 -6.58
C ASN A 160 -1.43 -13.22 -5.72
N HIS A 161 -0.36 -13.02 -4.96
CA HIS A 161 -0.14 -11.78 -4.21
C HIS A 161 -0.06 -10.57 -5.15
N CYS A 162 0.72 -10.64 -6.23
CA CYS A 162 0.84 -9.57 -7.21
C CYS A 162 -0.51 -9.21 -7.85
N TYR A 163 -1.33 -10.20 -8.21
CA TYR A 163 -2.66 -9.95 -8.76
C TYR A 163 -3.55 -9.20 -7.76
N ASP A 164 -3.60 -9.63 -6.51
CA ASP A 164 -4.45 -8.98 -5.52
C ASP A 164 -3.91 -7.60 -5.13
N ALA A 165 -2.60 -7.43 -4.98
CA ALA A 165 -1.97 -6.14 -4.70
C ALA A 165 -2.27 -5.11 -5.80
N LEU A 166 -2.11 -5.47 -7.08
CA LEU A 166 -2.43 -4.60 -8.20
C LEU A 166 -3.93 -4.28 -8.28
N ARG A 167 -4.80 -5.27 -8.03
CA ARG A 167 -6.26 -5.06 -7.95
C ARG A 167 -6.62 -4.07 -6.84
N GLN A 168 -6.08 -4.25 -5.62
CA GLN A 168 -6.28 -3.34 -4.50
C GLN A 168 -5.81 -1.93 -4.83
N ALA A 169 -4.64 -1.78 -5.44
CA ALA A 169 -4.10 -0.49 -5.85
C ALA A 169 -4.96 0.22 -6.92
N ILE A 170 -5.56 -0.52 -7.85
CA ILE A 170 -6.50 0.03 -8.84
C ILE A 170 -7.78 0.50 -8.16
N GLN A 171 -8.37 -0.31 -7.29
CA GLN A 171 -9.60 0.05 -6.57
C GLN A 171 -9.39 1.18 -5.56
N CYS A 172 -8.24 1.23 -4.90
CA CYS A 172 -7.89 2.31 -3.98
C CYS A 172 -7.75 3.65 -4.71
N ARG A 173 -7.17 3.65 -5.92
CA ARG A 173 -7.06 4.85 -6.75
C ARG A 173 -8.38 5.28 -7.37
N ALA A 174 -9.23 4.32 -7.76
CA ALA A 174 -10.56 4.55 -8.35
C ALA A 174 -10.61 5.72 -9.36
N ASP A 175 -9.67 5.76 -10.30
CA ASP A 175 -9.57 6.85 -11.29
C ASP A 175 -10.84 6.91 -12.16
N ASP A 176 -11.57 8.03 -12.03
CA ASP A 176 -12.88 8.28 -12.65
C ASP A 176 -12.80 8.91 -14.04
N THR A 177 -11.59 9.09 -14.58
CA THR A 177 -11.38 9.68 -15.91
C THR A 177 -12.00 8.81 -17.01
N PRO A 178 -13.00 9.30 -17.76
CA PRO A 178 -13.58 8.56 -18.87
C PRO A 178 -12.60 8.46 -20.04
N LEU A 179 -12.51 7.29 -20.67
CA LEU A 179 -11.68 7.08 -21.84
C LEU A 179 -12.48 7.21 -23.13
N TYR A 180 -11.99 8.04 -24.05
CA TYR A 180 -12.60 8.18 -25.37
C TYR A 180 -12.36 6.91 -26.22
N ILE A 181 -13.31 6.62 -27.12
CA ILE A 181 -13.19 5.54 -28.11
C ILE A 181 -12.91 6.16 -29.48
N PRO A 182 -11.71 5.95 -30.07
CA PRO A 182 -11.42 6.47 -31.40
C PRO A 182 -12.27 5.81 -32.48
N LEU A 183 -12.68 6.59 -33.48
CA LEU A 183 -13.44 6.08 -34.62
C LEU A 183 -12.63 5.01 -35.36
N ARG A 184 -13.22 3.82 -35.54
CA ARG A 184 -12.62 2.69 -36.28
C ARG A 184 -11.24 2.26 -35.75
N SER A 185 -10.98 2.42 -34.45
CA SER A 185 -9.72 2.00 -33.80
C SER A 185 -9.99 1.37 -32.44
N LYS A 186 -9.12 0.44 -32.02
CA LYS A 186 -9.17 -0.23 -30.71
C LYS A 186 -8.30 0.47 -29.65
N ARG A 187 -7.78 1.66 -29.95
CA ARG A 187 -6.84 2.40 -29.10
C ARG A 187 -7.57 3.32 -28.12
N THR A 188 -8.34 2.72 -27.20
CA THR A 188 -9.12 3.44 -26.18
C THR A 188 -8.23 4.38 -25.38
N GLY A 189 -8.58 5.68 -25.36
CA GLY A 189 -7.85 6.67 -24.58
C GLY A 189 -6.44 7.04 -25.06
N ASP A 190 -6.03 6.62 -26.26
CA ASP A 190 -4.67 6.82 -26.75
C ASP A 190 -4.33 8.31 -26.92
N GLY A 191 -3.21 8.75 -26.36
CA GLY A 191 -2.83 10.16 -26.31
C GLY A 191 -3.65 11.02 -25.35
N GLN A 192 -4.67 10.47 -24.67
CA GLN A 192 -5.45 11.22 -23.68
C GLN A 192 -4.56 11.58 -22.49
N LEU A 193 -4.62 12.85 -22.07
CA LEU A 193 -3.83 13.35 -20.94
C LEU A 193 -4.33 12.77 -19.63
N ARG A 194 -3.40 12.32 -18.81
CA ARG A 194 -3.60 11.87 -17.43
C ARG A 194 -2.77 12.72 -16.48
N ARG A 195 -3.32 12.99 -15.30
CA ARG A 195 -2.57 13.63 -14.22
C ARG A 195 -1.78 12.56 -13.48
N CYS A 196 -0.46 12.64 -13.55
CA CYS A 196 0.43 11.64 -12.99
C CYS A 196 1.36 12.26 -11.95
N ARG A 197 1.68 11.47 -10.92
CA ARG A 197 2.77 11.77 -10.00
C ARG A 197 4.12 11.60 -10.73
N ASP A 198 5.10 12.43 -10.39
CA ASP A 198 6.42 12.39 -11.01
C ASP A 198 7.22 11.18 -10.50
N TRP A 199 7.22 10.13 -11.32
CA TRP A 199 7.99 8.92 -11.07
C TRP A 199 9.48 9.21 -10.84
N ASN A 200 10.08 10.11 -11.62
CA ASN A 200 11.50 10.39 -11.50
C ASN A 200 11.83 11.06 -10.15
N ALA A 201 10.97 11.96 -9.70
CA ALA A 201 11.13 12.57 -8.38
C ALA A 201 11.03 11.51 -7.27
N LEU A 202 10.06 10.58 -7.38
CA LEU A 202 9.94 9.47 -6.44
C LEU A 202 11.16 8.56 -6.47
N THR A 203 11.73 8.28 -7.63
CA THR A 203 12.95 7.48 -7.78
C THR A 203 14.14 8.14 -7.09
N VAL A 204 14.38 9.43 -7.36
CA VAL A 204 15.46 10.19 -6.70
C VAL A 204 15.29 10.23 -5.18
N TRP A 205 14.05 10.31 -4.70
CA TRP A 205 13.77 10.23 -3.27
C TRP A 205 14.08 8.83 -2.73
N ALA A 206 13.61 7.77 -3.39
CA ALA A 206 13.86 6.39 -2.97
C ALA A 206 15.36 6.07 -2.88
N GLU A 207 16.15 6.54 -3.84
CA GLU A 207 17.61 6.37 -3.85
C GLU A 207 18.27 7.06 -2.65
N ARG A 208 17.84 8.28 -2.33
CA ARG A 208 18.37 9.04 -1.18
C ARG A 208 18.09 8.37 0.16
N TYR A 209 16.93 7.72 0.29
CA TYR A 209 16.48 7.08 1.52
C TYR A 209 16.61 5.55 1.47
N SER A 210 17.40 5.00 0.54
CA SER A 210 17.51 3.56 0.31
C SER A 210 17.83 2.79 1.59
N ALA A 211 17.15 1.66 1.77
CA ALA A 211 17.48 0.68 2.82
C ALA A 211 18.44 -0.42 2.32
N CYS A 212 19.01 -0.31 1.11
CA CYS A 212 19.97 -1.27 0.54
C CYS A 212 19.55 -2.74 0.66
N TRP A 213 18.26 -2.97 0.45
CA TRP A 213 17.63 -4.29 0.49
C TRP A 213 18.15 -5.17 -0.68
N PRO A 214 18.27 -6.51 -0.52
CA PRO A 214 17.87 -7.32 0.64
C PRO A 214 18.89 -7.39 1.77
N THR A 215 20.10 -6.86 1.57
CA THR A 215 21.13 -6.95 2.61
C THR A 215 20.81 -6.08 3.82
N GLY A 216 20.09 -4.97 3.64
CA GLY A 216 19.84 -4.00 4.70
C GLY A 216 21.10 -3.22 5.11
N HIS A 217 22.20 -3.39 4.37
CA HIS A 217 23.49 -2.80 4.66
C HIS A 217 23.92 -1.89 3.50
N CYS A 218 23.99 -0.60 3.75
CA CYS A 218 24.36 0.41 2.75
C CYS A 218 25.86 0.67 2.67
N GLY A 219 26.65 0.16 3.62
CA GLY A 219 28.10 0.31 3.69
C GLY A 219 28.57 1.18 4.85
#